data_AF-A0A7X6ARK0-F1
#
_entry.id   AF-A0A7X6ARK0-F1
#
_cell.length_a   1.000
_cell.length_b   1.000
_cell.length_c   1.000
_cell.angle_alpha   90.00
_cell.angle_beta   90.00
_cell.angle_gamma   90.00
#
_symmetry.space_group_name_H-M   'P 1'
#
loop_
_entity.id
_entity.type
_entity.pdbx_description
1 polymer ?
#
loop_
_entity_poly.entity_id
_entity_poly.type
_entity_poly.pdbx_seq_one_letter_code
_entity_poly.pdbx_strand_id
1 'polypeptide(L)'
;LILGRYLEERQRGLSPQQATDKASARTGRAFFTSALTTIFGFGVLVFSALPLLSDFGLIVTMNVAVALLSALIVMPPLLVWADGHGWIHVSQEADERSTHAVVLADRPRPTMAVGGLVLIVVGLGLFLGADAEEGDASSAEFTAVPLPTTTTTTTTTTTLPPGTEPPPDDTEPIDVSQFGTDPPTGLIDGTLFTYLTEAGVDPQSAVCAGSVLLDRVSQDELIALGITEFTDEA
;
A
#
# COMPACT_ATOMS: atom_id res chain seq x y z
N LEU A 1 2.32 19.21 -17.99
CA LEU A 1 2.71 18.86 -19.39
C LEU A 1 1.66 19.25 -20.42
N ILE A 2 0.40 18.82 -20.29
CA ILE A 2 -0.69 19.17 -21.23
C ILE A 2 -0.84 20.70 -21.40
N LEU A 3 -0.88 21.46 -20.31
CA LEU A 3 -0.98 22.93 -20.37
C LEU A 3 0.21 23.56 -21.11
N GLY A 4 1.43 23.10 -20.87
CA GLY A 4 2.62 23.62 -21.55
C GLY A 4 2.55 23.39 -23.07
N ARG A 5 2.10 22.21 -23.50
CA ARG A 5 1.90 21.93 -24.94
C ARG A 5 0.74 22.71 -25.53
N TYR A 6 -0.34 22.88 -24.79
CA TYR A 6 -1.46 23.71 -25.19
C TYR A 6 -1.02 25.16 -25.41
N LEU A 7 -0.28 25.75 -24.49
CA LEU A 7 0.25 27.10 -24.61
C LEU A 7 1.19 27.24 -25.82
N GLU A 8 2.05 26.26 -26.07
CA GLU A 8 2.95 26.26 -27.24
C GLU A 8 2.17 26.18 -28.56
N GLU A 9 1.13 25.37 -28.66
CA GLU A 9 0.26 25.32 -29.85
C GLU A 9 -0.60 26.59 -29.98
N ARG A 10 -0.98 27.23 -28.87
CA ARG A 10 -1.67 28.53 -28.87
C ARG A 10 -0.80 29.69 -29.30
N GLN A 11 0.48 29.69 -28.92
CA GLN A 11 1.47 30.64 -29.42
C GLN A 11 1.72 30.49 -30.93
N ARG A 12 1.52 29.29 -31.49
CA ARG A 12 1.56 29.03 -32.94
C ARG A 12 0.32 29.50 -33.70
N GLY A 13 -0.62 30.18 -33.04
CA GLY A 13 -1.83 30.76 -33.65
C GLY A 13 -2.97 29.76 -33.88
N LEU A 14 -2.90 28.55 -33.31
CA LEU A 14 -4.00 27.59 -33.42
C LEU A 14 -5.19 28.02 -32.56
N SER A 15 -6.40 27.69 -33.03
CA SER A 15 -7.61 27.94 -32.24
C SER A 15 -7.61 27.13 -30.93
N PRO A 16 -8.35 27.57 -29.88
CA PRO A 16 -8.42 26.86 -28.61
C PRO A 16 -8.77 25.37 -28.76
N GLN A 17 -9.70 25.03 -29.66
CA GLN A 17 -10.07 23.64 -29.93
C GLN A 17 -8.93 22.86 -30.61
N GLN A 18 -8.30 23.43 -31.65
CA GLN A 18 -7.23 22.75 -32.39
C GLN A 18 -5.96 22.56 -31.54
N ALA A 19 -5.63 23.55 -30.70
CA ALA A 19 -4.52 23.45 -29.76
C ALA A 19 -4.78 22.36 -28.70
N THR A 20 -6.00 22.27 -28.20
CA THR A 20 -6.41 21.24 -27.23
C THR A 20 -6.35 19.84 -27.85
N ASP A 21 -6.85 19.66 -29.08
CA ASP A 21 -6.80 18.36 -29.77
C ASP A 21 -5.38 17.89 -30.03
N LYS A 22 -4.50 18.78 -30.56
CA LYS A 22 -3.09 18.44 -30.78
C LYS A 22 -2.35 18.14 -29.48
N ALA A 23 -2.54 18.96 -28.45
CA ALA A 23 -1.90 18.77 -27.15
C ALA A 23 -2.35 17.45 -26.50
N SER A 24 -3.65 17.14 -26.57
CA SER A 24 -4.25 15.94 -26.00
C SER A 24 -3.89 14.67 -26.77
N ALA A 25 -3.85 14.69 -28.10
CA ALA A 25 -3.52 13.50 -28.90
C ALA A 25 -2.07 13.04 -28.70
N ARG A 26 -1.12 13.98 -28.63
CA ARG A 26 0.30 13.66 -28.42
C ARG A 26 0.58 13.27 -26.97
N THR A 27 0.04 14.04 -26.02
CA THR A 27 0.31 13.82 -24.59
C THR A 27 -0.48 12.62 -24.06
N GLY A 28 -1.72 12.44 -24.51
CA GLY A 28 -2.60 11.35 -24.10
C GLY A 28 -2.04 9.96 -24.41
N ARG A 29 -1.40 9.77 -25.58
CA ARG A 29 -0.74 8.50 -25.91
C ARG A 29 0.39 8.15 -24.93
N ALA A 30 1.24 9.13 -24.60
CA ALA A 30 2.34 8.93 -23.66
C ALA A 30 1.85 8.67 -22.23
N PHE A 31 0.79 9.38 -21.80
CA PHE A 31 0.17 9.17 -20.49
C PHE A 31 -0.50 7.80 -20.39
N PHE A 32 -1.18 7.34 -21.44
CA PHE A 32 -1.82 6.03 -21.46
C PHE A 32 -0.80 4.90 -21.31
N THR A 33 0.33 4.97 -22.03
CA THR A 33 1.40 3.97 -21.88
C THR A 33 2.04 4.01 -20.50
N SER A 34 2.24 5.20 -19.91
CA SER A 34 2.78 5.32 -18.55
C SER A 34 1.83 4.72 -17.52
N ALA A 35 0.54 5.01 -17.65
CA ALA A 35 -0.45 4.52 -16.70
C ALA A 35 -0.70 3.03 -16.81
N LEU A 36 -0.63 2.47 -18.03
CA LEU A 36 -0.69 1.04 -18.23
C LEU A 36 0.42 0.33 -17.45
N THR A 37 1.66 0.85 -17.52
CA THR A 37 2.79 0.34 -16.72
C THR A 37 2.53 0.46 -15.22
N THR A 38 1.94 1.57 -14.76
CA THR A 38 1.60 1.76 -13.33
C THR A 38 0.53 0.78 -12.86
N ILE A 39 -0.52 0.57 -13.66
CA ILE A 39 -1.58 -0.42 -13.40
C ILE A 39 -0.99 -1.83 -13.33
N PHE A 40 -0.08 -2.18 -14.24
CA PHE A 40 0.61 -3.47 -14.16
C PHE A 40 1.51 -3.57 -12.91
N GLY A 41 2.23 -2.50 -12.56
CA GLY A 41 3.10 -2.49 -11.38
C GLY A 41 2.35 -2.73 -10.08
N PHE A 42 1.25 -2.01 -9.85
CA PHE A 42 0.41 -2.21 -8.67
C PHE A 42 -0.50 -3.45 -8.79
N GLY A 43 -0.88 -3.84 -10.02
CA GLY A 43 -1.70 -5.01 -10.28
C GLY A 43 -1.03 -6.33 -9.85
N VAL A 44 0.31 -6.39 -9.85
CA VAL A 44 1.03 -7.55 -9.30
C VAL A 44 0.75 -7.76 -7.80
N LEU A 45 0.50 -6.69 -7.04
CA LEU A 45 0.19 -6.80 -5.61
C LEU A 45 -1.14 -7.50 -5.34
N VAL A 46 -2.09 -7.42 -6.28
CA VAL A 46 -3.39 -8.12 -6.19
C VAL A 46 -3.21 -9.64 -6.20
N PHE A 47 -2.14 -10.15 -6.81
CA PHE A 47 -1.82 -11.58 -6.80
C PHE A 47 -1.04 -12.04 -5.56
N SER A 48 -0.84 -11.16 -4.58
CA SER A 48 -0.12 -11.48 -3.36
C SER A 48 -0.91 -12.44 -2.47
N ALA A 49 -0.23 -13.40 -1.84
CA ALA A 49 -0.82 -14.32 -0.86
C ALA A 49 -1.16 -13.63 0.48
N LEU A 50 -0.66 -12.41 0.71
CA LEU A 50 -0.95 -11.61 1.90
C LEU A 50 -2.22 -10.77 1.65
N PRO A 51 -3.35 -11.03 2.35
CA PRO A 51 -4.61 -10.33 2.13
C PRO A 51 -4.46 -8.80 2.22
N LEU A 52 -3.67 -8.33 3.19
CA LEU A 52 -3.38 -6.91 3.39
C LEU A 52 -2.78 -6.23 2.13
N LEU A 53 -1.92 -6.94 1.39
CA LEU A 53 -1.27 -6.39 0.19
C LEU A 53 -2.18 -6.46 -1.03
N SER A 54 -3.03 -7.49 -1.13
CA SER A 54 -4.01 -7.64 -2.20
C SER A 54 -5.03 -6.49 -2.17
N ASP A 55 -5.62 -6.24 -1.01
CA ASP A 55 -6.64 -5.19 -0.83
C ASP A 55 -6.06 -3.81 -1.10
N PHE A 56 -4.86 -3.54 -0.58
CA PHE A 56 -4.14 -2.31 -0.85
C PHE A 56 -3.83 -2.13 -2.34
N GLY A 57 -3.34 -3.18 -2.99
CA GLY A 57 -3.03 -3.18 -4.43
C GLY A 57 -4.24 -2.85 -5.28
N LEU A 58 -5.42 -3.40 -4.94
CA LEU A 58 -6.67 -3.16 -5.64
C LEU A 58 -7.12 -1.70 -5.53
N ILE A 59 -7.12 -1.14 -4.31
CA ILE A 59 -7.52 0.26 -4.07
C ILE A 59 -6.60 1.23 -4.81
N VAL A 60 -5.28 1.03 -4.74
CA VAL A 60 -4.30 1.91 -5.39
C VAL A 60 -4.44 1.86 -6.91
N THR A 61 -4.60 0.66 -7.46
CA THR A 61 -4.78 0.47 -8.91
C THR A 61 -6.04 1.17 -9.41
N MET A 62 -7.15 1.05 -8.69
CA MET A 62 -8.39 1.77 -9.00
C MET A 62 -8.21 3.29 -8.93
N ASN A 63 -7.55 3.78 -7.89
CA ASN A 63 -7.30 5.21 -7.71
C ASN A 63 -6.49 5.79 -8.88
N VAL A 64 -5.39 5.14 -9.25
CA VAL A 64 -4.55 5.56 -10.39
C VAL A 64 -5.35 5.56 -11.69
N ALA A 65 -6.15 4.52 -11.95
CA ALA A 65 -6.96 4.43 -13.16
C ALA A 65 -7.99 5.56 -13.25
N VAL A 66 -8.72 5.83 -12.16
CA VAL A 66 -9.73 6.90 -12.10
C VAL A 66 -9.06 8.28 -12.21
N ALA A 67 -7.95 8.52 -11.52
CA ALA A 67 -7.22 9.78 -11.59
C ALA A 67 -6.71 10.07 -13.01
N LEU A 68 -6.21 9.03 -13.70
CA LEU A 68 -5.76 9.17 -15.09
C LEU A 68 -6.92 9.50 -16.03
N LEU A 69 -8.03 8.76 -15.94
CA LEU A 69 -9.21 8.99 -16.76
C LEU A 69 -9.74 10.40 -16.53
N SER A 70 -9.80 10.84 -15.27
CA SER A 70 -10.16 12.21 -14.91
C SER A 70 -9.24 13.23 -15.54
N ALA A 71 -7.92 13.05 -15.46
CA ALA A 71 -6.96 13.96 -16.06
C ALA A 71 -7.05 14.01 -17.60
N LEU A 72 -7.37 12.91 -18.29
CA LEU A 72 -7.48 12.90 -19.76
C LEU A 72 -8.84 13.38 -20.28
N ILE A 73 -9.92 13.17 -19.52
CA ILE A 73 -11.29 13.49 -19.94
C ILE A 73 -11.71 14.88 -19.47
N VAL A 74 -11.36 15.28 -18.24
CA VAL A 74 -11.81 16.54 -17.61
C VAL A 74 -10.89 17.70 -17.98
N MET A 75 -9.59 17.45 -18.09
CA MET A 75 -8.61 18.52 -18.34
C MET A 75 -8.81 19.22 -19.70
N PRO A 76 -9.03 18.52 -20.85
CA PRO A 76 -9.23 19.19 -22.13
C PRO A 76 -10.44 20.14 -22.18
N PRO A 77 -11.65 19.74 -21.75
CA PRO A 77 -12.79 20.66 -21.73
C PRO A 77 -12.59 21.79 -20.73
N LEU A 78 -11.97 21.53 -19.57
CA LEU A 78 -11.67 22.58 -18.59
C LEU A 78 -10.75 23.66 -19.17
N LEU A 79 -9.75 23.26 -19.97
CA LEU A 79 -8.85 24.19 -20.67
C LEU A 79 -9.61 25.08 -21.67
N VAL A 80 -10.50 24.50 -22.48
CA VAL A 80 -11.31 25.24 -23.47
C VAL A 80 -12.26 26.21 -22.77
N TRP A 81 -12.87 25.80 -21.65
CA TRP A 81 -13.75 26.65 -20.87
C TRP A 81 -13.02 27.82 -20.19
N ALA A 82 -11.86 27.54 -19.59
CA ALA A 82 -11.04 28.54 -18.91
C ALA A 82 -10.50 29.59 -19.90
N ASP A 83 -10.12 29.16 -21.09
CA ASP A 83 -9.70 30.06 -22.17
C ASP A 83 -10.86 30.90 -22.71
N GLY A 84 -12.06 30.31 -22.88
CA GLY A 84 -13.26 31.04 -23.27
C GLY A 84 -13.72 32.10 -22.25
N HIS A 85 -13.38 31.94 -20.97
CA HIS A 85 -13.63 32.93 -19.91
C HIS A 85 -12.50 33.96 -19.75
N GLY A 86 -11.46 33.90 -20.61
CA GLY A 86 -10.34 34.86 -20.58
C GLY A 86 -9.38 34.67 -19.41
N TRP A 87 -9.41 33.52 -18.72
CA TRP A 87 -8.51 33.26 -17.59
C TRP A 87 -7.08 32.96 -18.04
N ILE A 88 -6.92 32.54 -19.30
CA ILE A 88 -5.62 32.21 -19.90
C ILE A 88 -5.31 33.26 -20.96
N HIS A 89 -4.55 34.29 -20.58
CA HIS A 89 -4.03 35.28 -21.53
C HIS A 89 -2.79 34.69 -22.21
N VAL A 90 -2.97 34.09 -23.38
CA VAL A 90 -1.85 33.77 -24.26
C VAL A 90 -1.52 35.04 -25.04
N SER A 91 -0.37 35.65 -24.76
CA SER A 91 0.17 36.77 -25.54
C SER A 91 0.38 36.29 -26.96
N GLN A 92 -0.59 36.55 -27.83
CA GLN A 92 -0.48 36.25 -29.25
C GLN A 92 0.46 37.30 -29.84
N GLU A 93 1.74 36.97 -30.00
CA GLU A 93 2.59 37.66 -30.96
C GLU A 93 1.99 37.36 -32.34
N ALA A 94 1.11 38.25 -32.76
CA ALA A 94 0.38 38.16 -34.01
C ALA A 94 1.37 38.27 -35.16
N ASP A 95 1.72 37.12 -35.77
CA ASP A 95 2.31 37.10 -37.09
C ASP A 95 1.25 37.58 -38.09
N GLU A 96 1.47 38.78 -38.64
CA GLU A 96 0.56 39.60 -39.47
C GLU A 96 0.19 38.98 -40.84
N ARG A 97 0.26 37.65 -41.03
CA ARG A 97 0.21 37.07 -42.38
C ARG A 97 -0.84 36.01 -42.70
N SER A 98 -1.92 35.87 -41.93
CA SER A 98 -3.09 35.12 -42.42
C SER A 98 -4.40 35.64 -41.87
N THR A 99 -4.89 36.66 -42.55
CA THR A 99 -6.25 37.16 -42.51
C THR A 99 -7.24 36.07 -42.96
N HIS A 100 -8.41 36.05 -42.31
CA HIS A 100 -9.64 35.33 -42.68
C HIS A 100 -9.72 33.82 -42.36
N ALA A 101 -9.95 33.51 -41.09
CA ALA A 101 -10.87 32.44 -40.73
C ALA A 101 -11.91 33.01 -39.77
N VAL A 102 -13.14 33.16 -40.28
CA VAL A 102 -14.33 33.58 -39.54
C VAL A 102 -14.48 32.67 -38.32
N VAL A 103 -14.25 33.20 -37.12
CA VAL A 103 -14.55 32.48 -35.88
C VAL A 103 -16.06 32.54 -35.69
N LEU A 104 -16.74 31.55 -36.25
CA LEU A 104 -18.08 31.19 -35.78
C LEU A 104 -17.92 30.80 -34.31
N ALA A 105 -18.46 31.66 -33.44
CA ALA A 105 -18.82 31.32 -32.08
C ALA A 105 -19.87 30.21 -32.14
N ASP A 106 -19.43 28.97 -32.25
CA ASP A 106 -20.32 27.82 -32.24
C ASP A 106 -20.59 27.42 -30.79
N ARG A 107 -21.87 27.23 -30.49
CA ARG A 107 -22.49 26.97 -29.17
C ARG A 107 -21.69 26.01 -28.27
N PRO A 108 -21.91 26.03 -26.94
CA PRO A 108 -21.40 24.98 -26.05
C PRO A 108 -21.96 23.63 -26.50
N ARG A 109 -21.15 22.89 -27.27
CA ARG A 109 -21.51 21.56 -27.77
C ARG A 109 -21.47 20.57 -26.61
N PRO A 110 -22.34 19.53 -26.61
CA PRO A 110 -22.57 18.61 -25.50
C PRO A 110 -21.36 17.73 -25.11
N THR A 111 -20.16 17.96 -25.65
CA THR A 111 -18.95 17.19 -25.35
C THR A 111 -18.55 17.25 -23.87
N MET A 112 -18.85 18.36 -23.18
CA MET A 112 -18.65 18.47 -21.73
C MET A 112 -19.58 17.55 -20.91
N ALA A 113 -20.86 17.49 -21.28
CA ALA A 113 -21.81 16.61 -20.63
C ALA A 113 -21.44 15.14 -20.89
N VAL A 114 -20.96 14.82 -22.09
CA VAL A 114 -20.50 13.47 -22.45
C VAL A 114 -19.29 13.04 -21.63
N GLY A 115 -18.26 13.90 -21.48
CA GLY A 115 -17.07 13.56 -20.69
C GLY A 115 -17.38 13.29 -19.21
N GLY A 116 -18.19 14.16 -18.59
CA GLY A 116 -18.66 13.96 -17.22
C GLY A 116 -19.53 12.70 -17.06
N LEU A 117 -20.45 12.46 -17.99
CA LEU A 117 -21.29 11.27 -18.00
C LEU A 117 -20.47 9.99 -18.15
N VAL A 118 -19.48 9.95 -19.05
CA VAL A 118 -18.59 8.79 -19.22
C VAL A 118 -17.81 8.50 -17.95
N LEU A 119 -17.31 9.52 -17.24
CA LEU A 119 -16.65 9.34 -15.95
C LEU A 119 -17.59 8.81 -14.87
N ILE A 120 -18.83 9.33 -14.81
CA ILE A 120 -19.84 8.83 -13.89
C ILE A 120 -20.15 7.37 -14.22
N VAL A 121 -20.32 7.01 -15.49
CA VAL A 121 -20.62 5.63 -15.92
C VAL A 121 -19.45 4.68 -15.69
N VAL A 122 -18.21 5.09 -15.99
CA VAL A 122 -17.01 4.26 -15.75
C VAL A 122 -16.73 4.14 -14.26
N GLY A 123 -16.80 5.23 -13.50
CA GLY A 123 -16.63 5.23 -12.06
C GLY A 123 -17.72 4.41 -11.36
N LEU A 124 -18.98 4.56 -11.77
CA LEU A 124 -20.11 3.78 -11.27
C LEU A 124 -20.01 2.31 -11.70
N GLY A 125 -19.55 2.03 -12.92
CA GLY A 125 -19.35 0.66 -13.41
C GLY A 125 -18.22 -0.06 -12.68
N LEU A 126 -17.13 0.65 -12.38
CA LEU A 126 -16.05 0.13 -11.54
C LEU A 126 -16.48 -0.02 -10.07
N PHE A 127 -17.27 0.92 -9.55
CA PHE A 127 -17.80 0.87 -8.17
C PHE A 127 -18.81 -0.27 -7.99
N LEU A 128 -19.78 -0.39 -8.90
CA LEU A 128 -20.76 -1.48 -8.89
C LEU A 128 -20.11 -2.82 -9.26
N GLY A 129 -19.10 -2.81 -10.14
CA GLY A 129 -18.33 -4.00 -10.51
C GLY A 129 -17.38 -4.47 -9.42
N ALA A 130 -16.99 -3.59 -8.49
CA ALA A 130 -16.25 -3.97 -7.29
C ALA A 130 -17.10 -4.79 -6.31
N ASP A 131 -18.42 -4.89 -6.50
CA ASP A 131 -19.37 -5.59 -5.63
C ASP A 131 -20.23 -6.67 -6.35
N ALA A 132 -19.84 -7.16 -7.55
CA ALA A 132 -20.75 -7.99 -8.38
C ALA A 132 -20.28 -9.41 -8.75
N GLU A 133 -19.15 -9.88 -8.22
CA GLU A 133 -19.00 -11.32 -8.04
C GLU A 133 -19.09 -11.57 -6.55
N GLU A 134 -19.92 -12.53 -6.14
CA GLU A 134 -19.71 -13.29 -4.93
C GLU A 134 -18.19 -13.49 -4.74
N GLY A 135 -17.56 -12.56 -4.02
CA GLY A 135 -16.60 -12.96 -3.03
C GLY A 135 -17.39 -13.90 -2.14
N ASP A 136 -17.38 -15.18 -2.50
CA ASP A 136 -17.08 -16.17 -1.50
C ASP A 136 -15.81 -15.63 -0.85
N ALA A 137 -15.97 -14.75 0.13
CA ALA A 137 -15.21 -14.87 1.34
C ALA A 137 -15.55 -16.28 1.82
N SER A 138 -14.90 -17.25 1.16
CA SER A 138 -14.36 -18.38 1.84
C SER A 138 -13.57 -17.70 2.94
N SER A 139 -14.25 -17.47 4.07
CA SER A 139 -13.62 -17.60 5.35
C SER A 139 -12.89 -18.91 5.17
N ALA A 140 -11.58 -18.81 4.89
CA ALA A 140 -10.67 -19.83 5.28
C ALA A 140 -10.93 -19.90 6.78
N GLU A 141 -11.92 -20.73 7.13
CA GLU A 141 -12.12 -21.23 8.46
C GLU A 141 -10.78 -21.86 8.71
N PHE A 142 -9.95 -21.11 9.42
CA PHE A 142 -8.72 -21.59 9.96
C PHE A 142 -9.15 -22.60 11.01
N THR A 143 -9.53 -23.80 10.55
CA THR A 143 -9.26 -25.01 11.27
C THR A 143 -7.79 -24.88 11.58
N ALA A 144 -7.50 -24.62 12.84
CA ALA A 144 -6.19 -24.86 13.37
C ALA A 144 -5.91 -26.33 13.06
N VAL A 145 -5.26 -26.59 11.93
CA VAL A 145 -4.53 -27.82 11.72
C VAL A 145 -3.58 -27.80 12.90
N PRO A 146 -3.70 -28.73 13.88
CA PRO A 146 -2.71 -28.79 14.93
C PRO A 146 -1.38 -28.86 14.19
N LEU A 147 -0.49 -27.91 14.47
CA LEU A 147 0.86 -27.93 13.93
C LEU A 147 1.31 -29.40 14.01
N PRO A 148 1.83 -30.03 12.93
CA PRO A 148 2.72 -31.14 13.19
C PRO A 148 3.68 -30.57 14.20
N THR A 149 3.77 -31.18 15.37
CA THR A 149 4.69 -30.78 16.44
C THR A 149 6.06 -30.84 15.79
N THR A 150 6.41 -29.75 15.13
CA THR A 150 7.69 -29.56 14.49
C THR A 150 8.45 -29.06 15.68
N THR A 151 8.85 -30.03 16.50
CA THR A 151 10.06 -29.94 17.26
C THR A 151 11.05 -29.32 16.28
N THR A 152 11.29 -28.02 16.43
CA THR A 152 12.40 -27.35 15.78
C THR A 152 13.63 -27.98 16.41
N THR A 153 13.99 -29.16 15.93
CA THR A 153 15.32 -29.70 16.07
C THR A 153 16.17 -28.79 15.20
N THR A 154 16.64 -27.70 15.78
CA THR A 154 17.77 -26.95 15.24
C THR A 154 18.95 -27.91 15.31
N THR A 155 19.10 -28.79 14.31
CA THR A 155 20.37 -29.46 14.07
C THR A 155 21.31 -28.39 13.56
N THR A 156 21.96 -27.70 14.50
CA THR A 156 23.15 -26.93 14.21
C THR A 156 24.22 -27.93 13.79
N THR A 157 24.27 -28.27 12.50
CA THR A 157 25.43 -28.95 11.91
C THR A 157 26.57 -27.95 11.87
N THR A 158 27.20 -27.73 13.02
CA THR A 158 28.55 -27.19 13.05
C THR A 158 29.44 -28.27 12.45
N THR A 159 29.90 -28.03 11.23
CA THR A 159 30.95 -28.84 10.61
C THR A 159 32.25 -28.54 11.34
N LEU A 160 32.47 -29.20 12.48
CA LEU A 160 33.77 -29.28 13.15
C LEU A 160 34.54 -30.49 12.60
N PRO A 161 35.87 -30.37 12.45
CA PRO A 161 36.72 -31.40 11.85
C PRO A 161 36.75 -32.69 12.69
N PRO A 162 37.03 -33.85 12.07
CA PRO A 162 36.84 -35.15 12.70
C PRO A 162 37.84 -35.38 13.85
N GLY A 163 37.34 -35.59 15.08
CA GLY A 163 38.18 -36.01 16.21
C GLY A 163 37.74 -35.65 17.63
N THR A 164 36.65 -34.91 17.86
CA THR A 164 36.24 -34.52 19.21
C THR A 164 34.93 -35.17 19.62
N GLU A 165 34.96 -35.84 20.77
CA GLU A 165 33.82 -36.48 21.44
C GLU A 165 32.72 -35.44 21.74
N PRO A 166 31.42 -35.76 21.51
CA PRO A 166 30.34 -34.82 21.81
C PRO A 166 30.24 -34.59 23.33
N PRO A 167 29.96 -33.35 23.78
CA PRO A 167 29.72 -33.06 25.19
C PRO A 167 28.46 -33.80 25.69
N PRO A 168 28.38 -34.12 27.00
CA PRO A 168 27.22 -34.82 27.56
C PRO A 168 25.93 -34.03 27.32
N ASP A 169 24.90 -34.79 26.99
CA ASP A 169 23.57 -34.34 26.64
C ASP A 169 22.82 -33.90 27.91
N ASP A 170 22.89 -32.61 28.25
CA ASP A 170 22.16 -32.00 29.37
C ASP A 170 20.66 -31.74 29.02
N THR A 171 20.02 -32.60 28.22
CA THR A 171 18.59 -32.50 27.91
C THR A 171 17.73 -33.36 28.82
N GLU A 172 17.83 -33.14 30.14
CA GLU A 172 16.70 -33.48 31.01
C GLU A 172 15.55 -32.49 30.76
N PRO A 173 14.31 -32.96 30.56
CA PRO A 173 13.14 -32.10 30.53
C PRO A 173 13.09 -31.27 31.81
N ILE A 174 13.03 -29.94 31.67
CA ILE A 174 12.93 -29.03 32.82
C ILE A 174 11.62 -29.35 33.55
N ASP A 175 11.74 -29.86 34.77
CA ASP A 175 10.61 -30.18 35.63
C ASP A 175 10.03 -28.89 36.24
N VAL A 176 8.89 -28.46 35.70
CA VAL A 176 8.18 -27.24 36.12
C VAL A 176 7.70 -27.29 37.58
N SER A 177 7.61 -28.49 38.19
CA SER A 177 7.18 -28.64 39.58
C SER A 177 8.19 -28.13 40.61
N GLN A 178 9.43 -27.86 40.18
CA GLN A 178 10.49 -27.30 41.01
C GLN A 178 10.37 -25.78 41.19
N PHE A 179 9.49 -25.12 40.42
CA PHE A 179 9.28 -23.68 40.46
C PHE A 179 8.09 -23.30 41.34
N GLY A 180 8.24 -22.21 42.09
CA GLY A 180 7.18 -21.65 42.94
C GLY A 180 6.06 -20.98 42.14
N THR A 181 4.97 -20.64 42.84
CA THR A 181 3.81 -19.92 42.27
C THR A 181 3.79 -18.43 42.62
N ASP A 182 4.72 -17.98 43.47
CA ASP A 182 4.73 -16.60 43.92
C ASP A 182 5.20 -15.66 42.80
N PRO A 183 4.57 -14.49 42.65
CA PRO A 183 4.95 -13.53 41.62
C PRO A 183 6.40 -13.07 41.85
N PRO A 184 7.25 -13.11 40.82
CA PRO A 184 8.63 -12.66 40.94
C PRO A 184 8.70 -11.13 41.13
N THR A 185 9.70 -10.68 41.90
CA THR A 185 9.86 -9.26 42.27
C THR A 185 10.68 -8.45 41.26
N GLY A 186 11.26 -9.07 40.25
CA GLY A 186 11.99 -8.35 39.22
C GLY A 186 11.06 -7.70 38.20
N LEU A 187 11.57 -6.68 37.50
CA LEU A 187 10.75 -5.83 36.64
C LEU A 187 10.24 -6.58 35.40
N ILE A 188 11.10 -7.38 34.76
CA ILE A 188 10.80 -8.05 33.47
C ILE A 188 10.10 -9.38 33.72
N ASP A 189 10.59 -10.18 34.67
CA ASP A 189 9.98 -11.44 35.10
C ASP A 189 8.63 -11.21 35.77
N GLY A 190 8.46 -10.14 36.57
CA GLY A 190 7.17 -9.79 37.19
C GLY A 190 6.11 -9.35 36.18
N THR A 191 6.49 -8.51 35.20
CA THR A 191 5.58 -8.10 34.11
C THR A 191 5.24 -9.29 33.22
N LEU A 192 6.23 -10.09 32.82
CA LEU A 192 6.02 -11.29 32.01
C LEU A 192 5.11 -12.30 32.74
N PHE A 193 5.35 -12.54 34.04
CA PHE A 193 4.49 -13.39 34.86
C PHE A 193 3.03 -12.91 34.86
N THR A 194 2.82 -11.60 35.00
CA THR A 194 1.47 -11.00 34.95
C THR A 194 0.82 -11.20 33.60
N TYR A 195 1.51 -10.89 32.50
CA TYR A 195 0.99 -11.13 31.15
C TYR A 195 0.65 -12.59 30.87
N LEU A 196 1.50 -13.53 31.30
CA LEU A 196 1.28 -14.96 31.10
C LEU A 196 0.09 -15.47 31.91
N THR A 197 -0.03 -15.04 33.17
CA THR A 197 -1.16 -15.43 34.03
C THR A 197 -2.49 -14.81 33.58
N GLU A 198 -2.48 -13.56 33.08
CA GLU A 198 -3.66 -12.95 32.42
C GLU A 198 -4.06 -13.69 31.14
N ALA A 199 -3.09 -14.24 30.40
CA ALA A 199 -3.32 -15.10 29.24
C ALA A 199 -3.79 -16.53 29.60
N GLY A 200 -3.95 -16.84 30.90
CA GLY A 200 -4.44 -18.13 31.38
C GLY A 200 -3.38 -19.22 31.52
N VAL A 201 -2.09 -18.86 31.52
CA VAL A 201 -0.98 -19.78 31.78
C VAL A 201 -0.91 -20.08 33.29
N ASP A 202 -0.59 -21.33 33.64
CA ASP A 202 -0.41 -21.74 35.03
C ASP A 202 0.74 -20.95 35.70
N PRO A 203 0.56 -20.45 36.94
CA PRO A 203 1.57 -19.65 37.62
C PRO A 203 2.95 -20.31 37.71
N GLN A 204 3.05 -21.63 37.89
CA GLN A 204 4.35 -22.32 37.95
C GLN A 204 5.06 -22.30 36.60
N SER A 205 4.29 -22.46 35.51
CA SER A 205 4.81 -22.39 34.14
C SER A 205 5.27 -20.98 33.79
N ALA A 206 4.57 -19.95 34.30
CA ALA A 206 4.95 -18.55 34.11
C ALA A 206 6.27 -18.20 34.84
N VAL A 207 6.47 -18.68 36.08
CA VAL A 207 7.73 -18.50 36.82
C VAL A 207 8.88 -19.27 36.16
N CYS A 208 8.62 -20.49 35.68
CA CYS A 208 9.61 -21.27 34.91
C CYS A 208 10.03 -20.54 33.64
N ALA A 209 9.08 -20.01 32.86
CA ALA A 209 9.38 -19.29 31.61
C ALA A 209 10.24 -18.04 31.86
N GLY A 210 9.92 -17.26 32.90
CA GLY A 210 10.69 -16.07 33.27
C GLY A 210 12.11 -16.39 33.71
N SER A 211 12.29 -17.37 34.58
CA SER A 211 13.62 -17.77 35.09
C SER A 211 14.53 -18.35 34.00
N VAL A 212 13.99 -19.18 33.11
CA VAL A 212 14.75 -19.74 31.98
C VAL A 212 15.12 -18.66 30.96
N LEU A 213 14.23 -17.69 30.71
CA LEU A 213 14.56 -16.56 29.84
C LEU A 213 15.73 -15.74 30.39
N LEU A 214 15.72 -15.46 31.69
CA LEU A 214 16.78 -14.67 32.35
C LEU A 214 18.11 -15.41 32.49
N ASP A 215 18.09 -16.75 32.48
CA ASP A 215 19.31 -17.57 32.43
C ASP A 215 19.97 -17.55 31.03
N ARG A 216 19.16 -17.34 29.98
CA ARG A 216 19.63 -17.32 28.58
C ARG A 216 19.95 -15.92 28.06
N VAL A 217 19.23 -14.90 28.52
CA VAL A 217 19.40 -13.51 28.12
C VAL A 217 19.32 -12.64 29.37
N SER A 218 20.41 -11.91 29.66
CA SER A 218 20.46 -11.05 30.84
C SER A 218 19.48 -9.89 30.71
N GLN A 219 18.99 -9.37 31.85
CA GLN A 219 18.05 -8.24 31.85
C GLN A 219 18.62 -7.01 31.11
N ASP A 220 19.93 -6.76 31.23
CA ASP A 220 20.59 -5.62 30.59
C ASP A 220 20.53 -5.69 29.05
N GLU A 221 20.60 -6.90 28.49
CA GLU A 221 20.52 -7.13 27.04
C GLU A 221 19.07 -6.99 26.53
N LEU A 222 18.09 -7.42 27.34
CA LEU A 222 16.65 -7.23 27.04
C LEU A 222 16.23 -5.76 27.09
N ILE A 223 16.80 -4.98 28.03
CA ILE A 223 16.59 -3.52 28.12
C ILE A 223 17.22 -2.80 26.92
N ALA A 224 18.42 -3.22 26.50
CA ALA A 224 19.10 -2.66 25.34
C ALA A 224 18.36 -2.91 24.01
N LEU A 225 17.59 -4.02 23.93
CA LEU A 225 16.74 -4.36 22.78
C LEU A 225 15.40 -3.60 22.76
N GLY A 226 15.11 -2.77 23.77
CA GLY A 226 13.91 -1.91 23.80
C GLY A 226 12.60 -2.67 24.00
N ILE A 227 12.65 -3.89 24.53
CA ILE A 227 11.46 -4.76 24.73
C ILE A 227 10.55 -4.21 25.86
N THR A 228 11.06 -3.27 26.66
CA THR A 228 10.28 -2.47 27.61
C THR A 228 10.71 -1.00 27.49
N GLU A 229 9.82 -0.14 27.02
CA GLU A 229 10.02 1.31 27.11
C GLU A 229 9.79 1.75 28.56
N PHE A 230 10.74 2.50 29.15
CA PHE A 230 10.58 3.14 30.44
C PHE A 230 9.40 4.14 30.36
N THR A 231 8.21 3.76 30.81
CA THR A 231 7.24 4.75 31.28
C THR A 231 7.60 5.09 32.71
N ASP A 232 8.43 6.11 32.86
CA ASP A 232 8.67 6.79 34.13
C ASP A 232 7.37 7.51 34.54
N GLU A 233 6.44 6.78 35.15
CA GLU A 233 5.35 7.39 35.92
C GLU A 233 5.49 6.98 37.39
N ALA A 234 6.11 7.90 38.13
CA ALA A 234 6.03 8.03 39.58
C ALA A 234 4.68 8.61 40.02
#